data_AF-A0A1T2X187-F1
#
_entry.id   AF-A0A1T2X187-F1
#
_cell.length_a   1.000
_cell.length_b   1.000
_cell.length_c   1.000
_cell.angle_alpha   90.00
_cell.angle_beta   90.00
_cell.angle_gamma   90.00
#
_symmetry.space_group_name_H-M   'P 1'
#
loop_
_entity.id
_entity.type
_entity.pdbx_description
1 polymer ?
#
loop_
_entity_poly.entity_id
_entity_poly.type
_entity_poly.pdbx_seq_one_letter_code
_entity_poly.pdbx_strand_id
1 'polypeptide(L)'
;MSKKRFKTMAGILAVVLLAGSVMGCTGKKEETASKEGTTTTTTPEKKQKISMMYPLYNNPPKKTEVWKAMEEKLNIEYEPMAIPSAQYNDKLLASIAANDLADITHYTGFPDPKFT
;
A
#
# COMPACT_ATOMS: atom_id res chain seq x y z
N MET A 1 11.23 11.05 -50.91
CA MET A 1 10.54 10.49 -49.72
C MET A 1 10.97 11.25 -48.45
N SER A 2 9.97 11.62 -47.66
CA SER A 2 9.95 12.71 -46.68
C SER A 2 10.69 12.42 -45.36
N LYS A 3 11.90 12.95 -45.18
CA LYS A 3 12.60 12.97 -43.86
C LYS A 3 12.16 14.12 -42.94
N LYS A 4 11.36 15.09 -43.43
CA LYS A 4 10.88 16.25 -42.66
C LYS A 4 9.60 16.00 -41.83
N ARG A 5 8.88 14.89 -42.04
CA ARG A 5 7.60 14.62 -41.35
C ARG A 5 7.72 13.74 -40.09
N PHE A 6 8.90 13.19 -39.81
CA PHE A 6 9.09 12.30 -38.65
C PHE A 6 9.47 13.06 -37.36
N LYS A 7 9.95 14.31 -37.46
CA LYS A 7 10.34 15.12 -36.29
C LYS A 7 9.21 15.97 -35.68
N THR A 8 8.07 16.10 -36.34
CA THR A 8 6.95 16.94 -35.90
C THR A 8 5.87 16.20 -35.10
N MET A 9 5.98 14.88 -34.91
CA MET A 9 5.03 14.10 -34.08
C MET A 9 5.51 13.82 -32.64
N ALA A 10 6.70 14.24 -32.25
CA ALA A 10 7.21 14.05 -30.89
C ALA A 10 6.97 15.25 -29.95
N GLY A 11 6.49 16.39 -30.47
CA GLY A 11 6.42 17.65 -29.72
C GLY A 11 5.11 17.93 -28.98
N ILE A 12 4.02 17.20 -29.26
CA ILE A 12 2.68 17.55 -28.74
C ILE A 12 2.33 16.77 -27.45
N LEU A 13 2.99 15.64 -27.16
CA LEU A 13 2.67 14.81 -26.00
C LEU A 13 3.24 15.34 -24.66
N ALA A 14 4.23 16.25 -24.69
CA ALA A 14 4.92 16.71 -23.49
C ALA A 14 4.23 17.88 -22.75
N VAL A 15 3.23 18.53 -23.37
CA VAL A 15 2.57 19.72 -22.78
C VAL A 15 1.37 19.34 -21.88
N VAL A 16 0.83 18.12 -21.99
CA VAL A 16 -0.35 17.69 -21.21
C VAL A 16 0.02 17.22 -19.79
N LEU A 17 1.31 16.92 -19.51
CA LEU A 17 1.76 16.36 -18.23
C LEU A 17 2.02 17.41 -17.12
N LEU A 18 1.93 18.71 -17.40
CA LEU A 18 2.32 19.77 -16.44
C LEU A 18 1.16 20.55 -15.83
N ALA A 19 -0.10 20.21 -16.14
CA ALA A 19 -1.28 20.95 -15.66
C ALA A 19 -1.99 20.32 -14.43
N GLY A 20 -1.37 19.34 -13.76
CA GLY A 20 -2.02 18.55 -12.69
C GLY A 20 -1.59 18.86 -11.25
N SER A 21 -0.61 19.73 -11.00
CA SER A 21 0.07 19.79 -9.69
C SER A 21 -0.38 20.90 -8.72
N VAL A 22 -1.50 21.58 -8.96
CA VAL A 22 -1.95 22.68 -8.07
C VAL A 22 -3.45 22.64 -7.72
N MET A 23 -3.90 21.57 -7.06
CA MET A 23 -5.10 21.66 -6.22
C MET A 23 -5.02 20.66 -5.07
N GLY A 24 -4.41 21.09 -3.97
CA GLY A 24 -4.25 20.27 -2.77
C GLY A 24 -3.46 20.91 -1.63
N CYS A 25 -3.55 22.24 -1.50
CA CYS A 25 -3.06 22.96 -0.31
C CYS A 25 -4.00 24.13 -0.03
N THR A 26 -5.13 23.78 0.58
CA THR A 26 -6.02 24.69 1.32
C THR A 26 -6.26 23.99 2.65
N GLY A 27 -5.83 24.45 3.82
CA GLY A 27 -5.05 25.62 4.16
C GLY A 27 -4.73 25.60 5.66
N LYS A 28 -3.82 26.50 6.04
CA LYS A 28 -3.74 27.21 7.32
C LYS A 28 -3.57 26.37 8.62
N LYS A 29 -2.32 26.33 9.10
CA LYS A 29 -2.00 26.23 10.53
C LYS A 29 -2.10 27.63 11.14
N GLU A 30 -2.99 27.79 12.13
CA GLU A 30 -2.76 28.57 13.36
C GLU A 30 -3.86 28.22 14.40
N GLU A 31 -3.49 28.38 15.66
CA GLU A 31 -4.02 27.77 16.89
C GLU A 31 -5.46 28.07 17.34
N THR A 32 -5.99 27.07 18.06
CA THR A 32 -6.89 27.14 19.25
C THR A 32 -8.26 27.81 19.14
N ALA A 33 -9.32 26.99 19.10
CA ALA A 33 -10.43 27.05 20.06
C ALA A 33 -11.41 25.88 19.82
N SER A 34 -11.75 25.17 20.90
CA SER A 34 -12.80 24.17 20.98
C SER A 34 -14.14 24.75 20.52
N LYS A 35 -14.82 24.10 19.56
CA LYS A 35 -16.28 24.06 19.50
C LYS A 35 -16.79 22.84 18.73
N GLU A 36 -17.43 22.01 19.53
CA GLU A 36 -18.43 20.99 19.28
C GLU A 36 -19.28 21.18 18.01
N GLY A 37 -19.51 20.06 17.31
CA GLY A 37 -20.66 19.86 16.44
C GLY A 37 -20.52 20.36 15.00
N THR A 38 -20.01 19.52 14.11
CA THR A 38 -20.37 19.60 12.69
C THR A 38 -20.58 18.20 12.16
N THR A 39 -21.84 17.87 11.87
CA THR A 39 -22.26 16.70 11.11
C THR A 39 -21.44 16.62 9.84
N THR A 40 -20.44 15.76 9.85
CA THR A 40 -19.71 15.39 8.63
C THR A 40 -20.53 14.29 8.00
N THR A 41 -21.05 14.54 6.81
CA THR A 41 -21.58 13.50 5.93
C THR A 41 -20.49 12.44 5.77
N THR A 42 -20.62 11.33 6.50
CA THR A 42 -19.63 10.25 6.52
C THR A 42 -19.62 9.62 5.14
N THR A 43 -18.71 10.08 4.28
CA THR A 43 -18.23 9.23 3.20
C THR A 43 -17.68 7.98 3.88
N PRO A 44 -18.12 6.75 3.51
CA PRO A 44 -17.62 5.55 4.16
C PRO A 44 -16.09 5.56 4.05
N GLU A 45 -15.44 5.67 5.21
CA GLU A 45 -13.99 5.71 5.30
C GLU A 45 -13.48 4.40 4.72
N LYS A 46 -12.80 4.47 3.57
CA LYS A 46 -12.29 3.28 2.88
C LYS A 46 -11.44 2.50 3.87
N LYS A 47 -11.74 1.22 4.04
CA LYS A 47 -10.98 0.34 4.94
C LYS A 47 -9.50 0.41 4.60
N GLN A 48 -8.65 0.56 5.61
CA GLN A 48 -7.21 0.52 5.41
C GLN A 48 -6.79 -0.92 5.12
N LYS A 49 -6.21 -1.17 3.94
CA LYS A 49 -5.66 -2.50 3.61
C LYS A 49 -4.36 -2.71 4.36
N ILE A 50 -4.25 -3.85 5.05
CA ILE A 50 -3.02 -4.28 5.73
C ILE A 50 -2.68 -5.68 5.25
N SER A 51 -1.50 -5.82 4.64
CA SER A 51 -0.98 -7.07 4.13
C SER A 51 0.04 -7.68 5.10
N MET A 52 -0.10 -8.96 5.43
CA MET A 52 0.84 -9.67 6.30
C MET A 52 1.35 -10.94 5.65
N MET A 53 2.66 -11.03 5.48
CA MET A 53 3.35 -12.19 4.93
C MET A 53 3.99 -13.02 6.05
N TYR A 54 3.58 -14.27 6.22
CA TYR A 54 4.11 -15.14 7.27
C TYR A 54 4.40 -16.58 6.79
N PRO A 55 5.43 -17.24 7.37
CA PRO A 55 5.72 -18.63 7.07
C PRO A 55 4.65 -19.53 7.68
N LEU A 56 4.11 -20.39 6.83
CA LEU A 56 3.12 -21.37 7.19
C LEU A 56 3.81 -22.72 7.43
N TYR A 57 3.81 -23.17 8.69
CA TYR A 57 4.37 -24.46 9.10
C TYR A 57 3.31 -25.57 9.17
N ASN A 58 2.04 -25.20 9.32
CA ASN A 58 0.91 -26.11 9.52
C ASN A 58 -0.32 -25.64 8.70
N ASN A 59 -1.53 -26.09 9.02
CA ASN A 59 -2.74 -25.60 8.36
C ASN A 59 -2.91 -24.09 8.54
N PRO A 60 -3.36 -23.37 7.49
CA PRO A 60 -3.59 -21.94 7.58
C PRO A 60 -4.66 -21.63 8.64
N PRO A 61 -4.51 -20.54 9.40
CA PRO A 61 -5.53 -20.10 10.35
C PRO A 61 -6.85 -19.89 9.62
N LYS A 62 -7.91 -20.51 10.14
CA LYS A 62 -9.26 -20.30 9.61
C LYS A 62 -9.69 -18.87 9.94
N LYS A 63 -10.25 -18.15 8.96
CA LYS A 63 -10.92 -16.87 9.25
C LYS A 63 -12.10 -17.14 10.18
N THR A 64 -11.96 -16.76 11.45
CA THR A 64 -13.00 -16.88 12.47
C THR A 64 -13.81 -15.59 12.55
N GLU A 65 -14.91 -15.61 13.30
CA GLU A 65 -15.72 -14.42 13.60
C GLU A 65 -14.91 -13.30 14.28
N VAL A 66 -13.83 -13.65 14.99
CA VAL A 66 -12.89 -12.68 15.59
C VAL A 66 -12.22 -11.82 14.51
N TRP A 67 -11.92 -12.41 13.36
CA TRP A 67 -11.28 -11.71 12.24
C TRP A 67 -12.22 -10.67 11.62
N LYS A 68 -13.49 -11.04 11.43
CA LYS A 68 -14.51 -10.11 10.92
C LYS A 68 -14.75 -8.97 11.91
N ALA A 69 -14.88 -9.30 13.20
CA ALA A 69 -15.05 -8.30 14.24
C ALA A 69 -13.85 -7.34 14.34
N MET A 70 -12.63 -7.83 14.10
CA MET A 70 -11.42 -7.00 14.04
C MET A 70 -11.44 -6.09 12.81
N GLU A 71 -11.72 -6.63 11.62
CA GLU A 71 -11.83 -5.86 10.37
C GLU A 71 -12.91 -4.75 10.46
N GLU A 72 -14.05 -5.05 11.09
CA GLU A 72 -15.14 -4.09 11.30
C GLU A 72 -14.80 -3.02 12.33
N LYS A 73 -14.24 -3.41 13.49
CA LYS A 73 -13.95 -2.44 14.57
C LYS A 73 -12.76 -1.54 14.28
N LEU A 74 -11.76 -2.05 13.57
CA LEU A 74 -10.55 -1.30 13.26
C LEU A 74 -10.63 -0.61 11.89
N ASN A 75 -11.74 -0.77 11.16
CA ASN A 75 -11.90 -0.28 9.79
C ASN A 75 -10.72 -0.70 8.88
N ILE A 76 -10.27 -1.95 9.02
CA ILE A 76 -9.16 -2.51 8.24
C ILE A 76 -9.66 -3.64 7.34
N GLU A 77 -8.97 -3.83 6.22
CA GLU A 77 -9.07 -5.02 5.38
C GLU A 77 -7.75 -5.79 5.54
N TYR A 78 -7.80 -6.90 6.28
CA TYR A 78 -6.60 -7.66 6.61
C TYR A 78 -6.41 -8.80 5.60
N GLU A 79 -5.26 -8.81 4.94
CA GLU A 79 -4.87 -9.77 3.90
C GLU A 79 -3.71 -10.66 4.40
N PRO A 80 -4.00 -11.86 4.98
CA PRO A 80 -2.96 -12.81 5.36
C PRO A 80 -2.43 -13.54 4.13
N MET A 81 -1.14 -13.39 3.87
CA MET A 81 -0.39 -14.18 2.89
C MET A 81 0.34 -15.31 3.62
N ALA A 82 -0.31 -16.46 3.70
CA ALA A 82 0.28 -17.68 4.22
C ALA A 82 1.18 -18.32 3.15
N ILE A 83 2.49 -18.28 3.35
CA ILE A 83 3.45 -18.86 2.40
C ILE A 83 4.06 -20.12 3.05
N PRO A 84 4.07 -21.29 2.38
CA PRO A 84 4.72 -22.48 2.90
C PRO A 84 6.16 -22.17 3.34
N SER A 85 6.54 -22.56 4.56
CA SER A 85 7.83 -22.18 5.17
C SER A 85 9.04 -22.47 4.26
N ALA A 86 9.01 -23.59 3.53
CA ALA A 86 10.03 -23.98 2.56
C ALA A 86 10.26 -22.97 1.43
N GLN A 87 9.26 -22.14 1.10
CA GLN A 87 9.31 -21.13 0.03
C GLN A 87 9.34 -19.70 0.58
N TYR A 88 9.27 -19.52 1.90
CA TYR A 88 9.09 -18.21 2.52
C TYR A 88 10.25 -17.27 2.22
N ASN A 89 11.49 -17.73 2.42
CA ASN A 89 12.68 -16.91 2.22
C ASN A 89 12.85 -16.51 0.75
N ASP A 90 12.58 -17.41 -0.20
CA ASP A 90 12.67 -17.10 -1.63
C ASP A 90 11.63 -16.06 -2.04
N LYS A 91 10.40 -16.17 -1.53
CA LYS A 91 9.35 -15.17 -1.79
C LYS A 91 9.62 -13.83 -1.10
N LEU A 92 10.14 -13.84 0.12
CA LEU A 92 10.56 -12.62 0.81
C LEU A 92 11.65 -11.90 0.01
N LEU A 93 12.70 -12.61 -0.41
CA LEU A 93 13.77 -12.04 -1.23
C LEU A 93 13.26 -11.52 -2.58
N ALA A 94 12.35 -12.25 -3.24
CA ALA A 94 11.72 -11.80 -4.48
C ALA A 94 10.88 -10.54 -4.29
N SER A 95 10.09 -10.46 -3.21
CA SER A 95 9.31 -9.26 -2.84
C SER A 95 10.21 -8.06 -2.54
N ILE A 96 11.33 -8.27 -1.84
CA ILE A 96 12.33 -7.22 -1.60
C ILE A 96 12.91 -6.73 -2.93
N ALA A 97 13.32 -7.64 -3.81
CA ALA A 97 13.88 -7.28 -5.11
C ALA A 97 12.87 -6.59 -6.03
N ALA A 98 11.58 -6.96 -5.93
CA ALA A 98 10.49 -6.35 -6.67
C ALA A 98 10.01 -5.01 -6.08
N ASN A 99 10.51 -4.62 -4.90
CA ASN A 99 10.00 -3.50 -4.11
C ASN A 99 8.48 -3.61 -3.82
N ASP A 100 8.00 -4.84 -3.68
CA ASP A 100 6.60 -5.24 -3.43
C ASP A 100 6.53 -6.06 -2.15
N LEU A 101 6.82 -5.38 -1.04
CA LEU A 101 6.84 -5.93 0.30
C LEU A 101 5.46 -5.80 0.95
N ALA A 102 5.04 -6.82 1.67
CA ALA A 102 3.91 -6.72 2.56
C ALA A 102 4.17 -5.68 3.67
N ASP A 103 3.13 -5.04 4.18
CA ASP A 103 3.22 -4.08 5.28
C ASP A 103 3.85 -4.71 6.53
N ILE A 104 3.53 -5.99 6.76
CA ILE A 104 4.09 -6.79 7.86
C ILE A 104 4.76 -8.03 7.27
N THR A 105 6.06 -8.17 7.52
CA THR A 105 6.85 -9.35 7.15
C THR A 105 7.39 -10.05 8.39
N HIS A 106 7.45 -11.38 8.34
CA HIS A 106 7.97 -12.22 9.41
C HIS A 106 9.40 -12.63 9.09
N TYR A 107 10.37 -12.06 9.79
CA TYR A 107 11.77 -12.40 9.57
C TYR A 107 12.15 -13.67 10.35
N THR A 108 12.63 -14.71 9.66
CA THR A 108 12.85 -16.04 10.27
C THR A 108 14.26 -16.29 10.82
N GLY A 109 15.23 -15.42 10.53
CA GLY A 109 16.61 -15.56 11.01
C GLY A 109 17.25 -14.21 11.30
N PHE A 110 17.87 -14.06 12.47
CA PHE A 110 18.68 -12.90 12.82
C PHE A 110 19.97 -13.37 13.54
N PRO A 111 21.16 -12.84 13.20
CA PRO A 111 21.44 -11.95 12.06
C PRO A 111 21.35 -12.71 10.72
N ASP A 112 20.79 -12.09 9.68
CA ASP A 112 20.78 -12.69 8.34
C ASP A 112 22.07 -12.31 7.60
N PRO A 113 22.97 -13.28 7.31
CA PRO A 113 24.25 -13.02 6.65
C PRO A 113 24.09 -12.52 5.20
N LYS A 114 22.88 -12.54 4.62
CA LYS A 114 22.62 -11.98 3.28
C LYS A 114 22.30 -10.49 3.28
N PHE A 115 22.10 -9.88 4.46
CA PHE A 115 21.80 -8.45 4.61
C PHE A 115 22.85 -7.69 5.44
N THR A 116 23.98 -8.33 5.75
CA THR A 116 25.21 -7.74 6.31
C THR A 116 26.31 -7.71 5.26
#